data_AF-A0A3M0NMM0-F1
#
_entry.id   AF-A0A3M0NMM0-F1
#
_cell.length_a   1.000
_cell.length_b   1.000
_cell.length_c   1.000
_cell.angle_alpha   90.00
_cell.angle_beta   90.00
_cell.angle_gamma   90.00
#
_symmetry.space_group_name_H-M   'P 1'
#
loop_
_entity.id
_entity.type
_entity.pdbx_description
1 polymer ?
#
loop_
_entity_poly.entity_id
_entity_poly.type
_entity_poly.pdbx_seq_one_letter_code
_entity_poly.pdbx_strand_id
1 'polypeptide(L)' 'MKNKIDQLKLILTLILSLLSVIFVVINTGNVAINFGLFKLNLPLIIILVLMLIIGVLIGWFWGSNGHNHDKNN' A
#
# COMPACT_ATOMS: atom_id res chain seq x y z
N MET A 1 -22.05 -27.99 -6.67
CA MET A 1 -20.58 -28.13 -6.77
C MET A 1 -19.98 -26.80 -6.32
N LYS A 2 -19.25 -26.76 -5.20
CA LYS A 2 -18.64 -25.51 -4.70
C LYS A 2 -17.64 -25.03 -5.77
N ASN A 3 -17.79 -23.80 -6.26
CA ASN A 3 -16.97 -23.32 -7.36
C ASN A 3 -15.51 -23.23 -6.91
N LYS A 4 -14.58 -23.86 -7.62
CA LYS A 4 -13.15 -23.91 -7.25
C LYS A 4 -12.58 -22.50 -7.07
N ILE A 5 -13.11 -21.53 -7.81
CA ILE A 5 -12.78 -20.11 -7.74
C ILE A 5 -13.11 -19.51 -6.36
N ASP A 6 -14.27 -19.85 -5.77
CA ASP A 6 -14.69 -19.30 -4.48
C ASP A 6 -13.81 -19.83 -3.33
N GLN A 7 -13.40 -21.11 -3.41
CA GLN A 7 -12.47 -21.69 -2.45
C GLN A 7 -11.08 -21.06 -2.55
N LEU A 8 -10.59 -20.84 -3.78
CA LEU A 8 -9.32 -20.16 -4.01
C LEU A 8 -9.35 -18.73 -3.47
N LYS A 9 -10.43 -17.99 -3.74
CA LYS A 9 -10.63 -16.62 -3.23
C LYS A 9 -10.62 -16.57 -1.71
N LEU A 10 -11.28 -17.52 -1.05
CA LEU A 10 -11.30 -17.62 0.40
C LEU A 10 -9.89 -17.88 0.96
N ILE A 11 -9.16 -18.83 0.38
CA ILE A 11 -7.79 -19.15 0.79
C ILE A 11 -6.87 -17.93 0.59
N LEU A 12 -6.92 -17.27 -0.57
CA LEU A 12 -6.14 -16.07 -0.86
C LEU A 12 -6.45 -14.94 0.13
N THR A 13 -7.73 -14.70 0.42
CA THR A 13 -8.15 -13.67 1.38
C THR A 13 -7.63 -13.98 2.78
N LEU A 14 -7.65 -15.25 3.19
CA LEU A 14 -7.14 -15.67 4.49
C LEU A 14 -5.63 -15.47 4.61
N ILE A 15 -4.88 -15.87 3.57
CA ILE A 15 -3.42 -15.66 3.49
C ILE A 15 -3.10 -14.16 3.52
N LEU A 16 -3.80 -13.35 2.72
CA LEU A 16 -3.58 -11.91 2.65
C LEU A 16 -3.91 -11.21 3.97
N SER A 17 -4.98 -11.64 4.65
CA SER A 17 -5.34 -11.15 5.99
C SER A 17 -4.25 -11.46 7.01
N LEU A 18 -3.76 -12.71 7.03
CA LEU A 18 -2.68 -13.12 7.93
C LEU A 18 -1.39 -12.32 7.66
N LEU A 19 -1.00 -12.15 6.39
CA LEU A 19 0.15 -11.33 5.99
C LEU A 19 -0.01 -9.87 6.43
N SER A 20 -1.23 -9.32 6.34
CA SER A 20 -1.51 -7.94 6.75
C SER A 20 -1.32 -7.75 8.26
N VAL A 21 -1.78 -8.70 9.08
CA VAL A 21 -1.56 -8.66 10.53
C VAL A 21 -0.08 -8.75 10.88
N ILE A 22 0.64 -9.70 10.26
CA ILE A 22 2.09 -9.86 10.45
C ILE A 22 2.83 -8.56 10.08
N PHE A 23 2.46 -7.96 8.95
CA PHE A 23 3.03 -6.69 8.49
C PHE A 23 2.81 -5.58 9.51
N VAL A 24 1.59 -5.43 10.05
CA VAL A 24 1.31 -4.43 11.08
C VAL A 24 2.16 -4.67 12.33
N VAL A 25 2.19 -5.90 12.84
CA VAL A 25 2.91 -6.26 14.08
C VAL A 25 4.41 -5.98 13.96
N ILE A 26 5.05 -6.44 12.88
CA ILE A 26 6.50 -6.22 12.66
C ILE A 26 6.83 -4.74 12.52
N ASN A 27 5.90 -3.93 11.99
CA ASN A 27 6.11 -2.50 11.77
C ASN A 27 5.53 -1.61 12.88
N THR A 28 5.29 -2.16 14.08
CA THR A 28 4.94 -1.36 15.26
C THR A 28 6.13 -0.63 15.89
N GLY A 29 7.36 -0.91 15.45
CA GLY A 29 8.57 -0.26 15.96
C GLY A 29 8.54 1.27 15.80
N ASN A 30 9.01 1.98 16.82
CA ASN A 30 9.11 3.44 16.76
C ASN A 30 10.31 3.87 15.90
N VAL A 31 10.05 4.78 14.98
CA VAL A 31 11.07 5.42 14.13
C VAL A 31 11.09 6.90 14.45
N ALA A 32 12.29 7.39 14.78
CA ALA A 32 12.53 8.80 14.99
C ALA A 32 12.69 9.50 13.64
N ILE A 33 11.77 10.41 13.33
CA ILE A 33 11.92 11.33 12.20
C ILE A 33 12.55 12.62 12.73
N ASN A 34 13.64 13.04 12.11
CA ASN A 34 14.28 14.31 12.42
C ASN A 34 13.81 15.39 11.45
N PHE A 35 13.07 16.37 11.95
CA PHE A 35 12.60 17.52 11.18
C PHE A 35 13.55 18.73 11.27
N GLY A 36 14.80 18.50 11.67
CA GLY A 36 15.83 19.53 11.84
C GLY A 36 15.71 20.30 13.15
N LEU A 37 14.52 20.80 13.48
CA LEU A 37 14.25 21.58 14.71
C LEU A 37 13.71 20.73 15.86
N PHE A 38 13.07 19.59 15.55
CA PHE A 38 12.52 18.67 16.53
C PHE A 38 12.53 17.24 16.00
N LYS A 39 12.55 16.28 16.92
CA LYS A 39 12.45 14.85 16.61
C LYS A 39 11.07 14.36 17.00
N LEU A 40 10.44 13.64 16.10
CA LEU A 40 9.11 13.10 16.31
C LEU A 40 9.16 11.59 16.10
N ASN A 41 8.74 10.83 17.11
CA ASN A 41 8.74 9.37 17.09
C ASN A 41 7.37 8.88 16.64
N LEU A 42 7.31 8.22 15.47
CA LEU A 42 6.10 7.59 14.97
C LEU A 42 6.30 6.08 14.87
N PRO A 43 5.23 5.29 15.03
CA PRO A 43 5.20 3.91 14.58
C PRO A 43 5.57 3.80 13.08
N LEU A 44 6.48 2.91 12.74
CA LEU A 44 6.96 2.69 11.37
C LEU A 44 5.80 2.41 10.39
N ILE A 45 4.75 1.70 10.83
CA ILE A 45 3.56 1.41 10.04
C ILE A 45 2.90 2.68 9.47
N ILE A 46 2.85 3.78 10.23
CA ILE A 46 2.26 5.05 9.76
C ILE A 46 3.08 5.60 8.60
N ILE A 47 4.40 5.55 8.71
CA ILE A 47 5.33 6.03 7.67
C ILE A 47 5.19 5.18 6.41
N LEU A 48 5.11 3.86 6.56
CA LEU A 48 4.96 2.93 5.43
C LEU A 48 3.65 3.17 4.66
N VAL A 49 2.54 3.35 5.36
CA VAL A 49 1.25 3.66 4.72
C VAL A 49 1.31 5.00 3.99
N LEU A 50 1.89 6.03 4.62
CA LEU A 50 2.06 7.34 3.98
C LEU A 50 2.92 7.26 2.71
N MET A 51 4.04 6.55 2.75
CA MET A 51 4.90 6.34 1.58
C MET A 51 4.16 5.61 0.44
N LEU A 52 3.34 4.61 0.77
CA LEU A 52 2.56 3.88 -0.21
C LEU A 52 1.53 4.79 -0.87
N ILE A 53 0.82 5.60 -0.08
CA ILE A 53 -0.13 6.61 -0.60
C ILE A 53 0.60 7.60 -1.52
N ILE A 54 1.74 8.13 -1.09
CA ILE A 54 2.54 9.06 -1.91
C ILE A 54 2.94 8.43 -3.25
N GLY A 55 3.42 7.17 -3.24
CA GLY A 55 3.77 6.44 -4.46
C GLY A 55 2.58 6.28 -5.41
N VAL A 56 1.41 5.92 -4.89
CA VAL A 56 0.18 5.79 -5.68
C VAL A 56 -0.25 7.15 -6.26
N LEU A 57 -0.22 8.21 -5.45
CA LEU A 57 -0.58 9.55 -5.89
C LEU A 57 0.35 10.06 -6.99
N ILE A 58 1.66 9.89 -6.83
CA ILE A 58 2.65 10.27 -7.85
C ILE A 58 2.43 9.46 -9.12
N GLY A 59 2.32 8.13 -9.01
CA GLY A 59 2.12 7.25 -10.17
C GLY A 59 0.82 7.56 -10.92
N TRP A 60 -0.26 7.85 -10.20
CA TRP A 60 -1.53 8.24 -10.79
C TRP A 60 -1.44 9.61 -11.49
N PHE A 61 -0.83 10.60 -10.85
CA PHE A 61 -0.70 11.94 -11.41
C PHE A 61 0.19 11.95 -12.67
N TRP A 62 1.32 11.23 -12.66
CA TRP A 62 2.19 11.12 -13.83
C TRP A 62 1.61 10.23 -14.94
N GLY A 63 0.95 9.13 -14.58
CA GLY A 63 0.35 8.20 -15.55
C GLY A 63 -0.91 8.76 -16.24
N SER A 64 -1.65 9.66 -15.58
CA SER A 64 -2.86 10.26 -16.14
C SER A 64 -2.60 11.21 -17.32
N ASN A 65 -1.38 11.71 -17.50
CA ASN A 65 -1.02 12.60 -18.62
C ASN A 65 -0.76 11.87 -19.94
N GLY A 66 -0.81 10.53 -19.96
CA GLY A 66 -0.42 9.71 -21.12
C GLY A 66 -1.55 9.23 -22.05
N HIS A 67 -2.83 9.47 -21.73
CA HIS A 67 -3.94 9.05 -22.61
C HIS A 67 -4.37 10.18 -23.56
N ASN A 68 -3.47 10.59 -24.46
CA ASN A 68 -3.90 11.28 -25.67
C ASN A 68 -4.38 10.21 -26.67
N HIS A 69 -5.68 10.27 -26.93
CA HIS A 69 -6.45 9.37 -27.75
C HIS A 69 -6.03 9.55 -29.21
N ASP A 70 -5.15 8.69 -29.71
CA ASP A 70 -4.86 8.62 -31.14
C ASP A 70 -6.02 7.91 -31.84
N LYS A 71 -7.11 8.67 -32.05
CA LYS A 71 -8.17 8.29 -32.99
C LYS A 71 -7.82 8.90 -34.35
N ASN A 72 -7.10 8.14 -35.16
CA ASN A 72 -6.97 8.40 -36.60
C ASN A 72 -7.74 7.33 -37.38
N ASN A 73 -8.90 7.76 -37.89
CA ASN A 73 -9.56 7.49 -39.17
C ASN A 73 -9.08 6.29 -39.99
#